data_AF-A0AAJ1Q312-F1
#
_entry.id   AF-A0AAJ1Q312-F1
#
_cell.length_a   1.000
_cell.length_b   1.000
_cell.length_c   1.000
_cell.angle_alpha   90.00
_cell.angle_beta   90.00
_cell.angle_gamma   90.00
#
_symmetry.space_group_name_H-M   'P 1'
#
loop_
_entity.id
_entity.type
_entity.pdbx_description
1 polymer ?
#
loop_
_entity_poly.entity_id
_entity_poly.type
_entity_poly.pdbx_seq_one_letter_code
_entity_poly.pdbx_strand_id
1 'polypeptide(L)'
;MPHLLDSWEQVEDLEERLKRAGGIVNFNEVRWDVRPSPGCGTIEVRSFDSATNMTELRALSALVHALVETVSRDLDRGVAPAVLPRELLELNKRRASRFGPTDSRCV
;
A
#
# COMPACT_ATOMS: atom_id res chain seq x y z
N MET A 1 -4.82 4.41 -7.10
CA MET A 1 -4.41 4.62 -5.69
C MET A 1 -4.93 5.99 -5.26
N PRO A 2 -5.41 6.19 -4.01
CA PRO A 2 -5.93 7.48 -3.58
C PRO A 2 -4.78 8.49 -3.46
N HIS A 3 -5.09 9.78 -3.46
CA HIS A 3 -4.14 10.81 -3.00
C HIS A 3 -3.66 10.50 -1.58
N LEU A 4 -2.56 11.14 -1.13
CA LEU A 4 -2.10 10.95 0.24
C LEU A 4 -3.24 11.28 1.21
N LEU A 5 -3.50 10.38 2.16
CA LEU A 5 -4.47 10.53 3.22
C LEU A 5 -3.70 10.56 4.54
N ASP A 6 -3.79 11.67 5.26
CA ASP A 6 -2.99 11.95 6.47
C ASP A 6 -3.75 11.62 7.76
N SER A 7 -5.03 11.28 7.67
CA SER A 7 -5.85 10.93 8.84
C SER A 7 -6.88 9.86 8.51
N TRP A 8 -7.40 9.22 9.55
CA TRP A 8 -8.44 8.21 9.40
C TRP A 8 -9.76 8.82 8.89
N GLU A 9 -10.08 10.03 9.33
CA GLU A 9 -11.26 10.78 8.89
C GLU A 9 -11.24 11.00 7.37
N GLN A 10 -10.06 11.26 6.78
CA GLN A 10 -9.93 11.39 5.32
C GLN A 10 -10.19 10.06 4.58
N VAL A 11 -9.90 8.91 5.21
CA VAL A 11 -10.23 7.59 4.67
C VAL A 11 -11.75 7.38 4.70
N GLU A 12 -12.40 7.72 5.81
CA GLU A 12 -13.85 7.62 5.99
C GLU A 12 -14.61 8.52 5.01
N ASP A 13 -14.17 9.78 4.86
CA ASP A 13 -14.73 10.72 3.89
C ASP A 13 -14.59 10.21 2.46
N LEU A 14 -13.45 9.60 2.12
CA LEU A 14 -13.24 9.01 0.81
C LEU A 14 -14.16 7.80 0.57
N GLU A 15 -14.31 6.93 1.57
CA GLU A 15 -15.24 5.80 1.51
C GLU A 15 -16.68 6.29 1.27
N GLU A 16 -17.13 7.27 2.05
CA GLU A 16 -18.49 7.80 1.94
C GLU A 16 -18.75 8.41 0.56
N ARG A 17 -17.77 9.16 0.03
CA ARG A 17 -17.84 9.72 -1.33
C ARG A 17 -17.92 8.63 -2.40
N LEU A 18 -17.13 7.56 -2.29
CA LEU A 18 -17.14 6.44 -3.23
C LEU A 18 -18.48 5.68 -3.18
N LYS A 19 -19.05 5.49 -1.99
CA LYS A 19 -20.39 4.90 -1.81
C LYS A 19 -21.48 5.78 -2.43
N ARG A 20 -21.45 7.08 -2.16
CA ARG A 20 -22.43 8.05 -2.69
C ARG A 20 -22.39 8.14 -4.22
N ALA A 21 -21.21 8.02 -4.81
CA ALA A 21 -21.03 7.95 -6.26
C ALA A 21 -21.44 6.60 -6.88
N GLY A 22 -21.83 5.61 -6.07
CA GLY A 22 -22.13 4.25 -6.52
C GLY A 22 -20.92 3.46 -7.00
N GLY A 23 -19.70 3.89 -6.65
CA GLY A 23 -18.46 3.25 -7.08
C GLY A 23 -18.10 2.01 -6.28
N ILE A 24 -18.56 1.93 -5.02
CA ILE A 24 -18.41 0.77 -4.14
C ILE A 24 -19.67 0.61 -3.26
N VAL A 25 -19.97 -0.62 -2.84
CA VAL A 25 -20.95 -0.86 -1.76
C VAL A 25 -20.23 -0.93 -0.41
N ASN A 26 -19.08 -1.62 -0.37
CA ASN A 26 -18.26 -1.80 0.84
C ASN A 26 -16.80 -1.43 0.59
N PHE A 27 -16.07 -1.04 1.65
CA PHE A 27 -14.63 -0.72 1.56
C PHE A 27 -13.79 -1.88 0.98
N ASN A 28 -14.22 -3.13 1.14
CA ASN A 28 -13.56 -4.31 0.59
C ASN A 28 -13.48 -4.34 -0.95
N GLU A 29 -14.27 -3.53 -1.65
CA GLU A 29 -14.23 -3.40 -3.12
C GLU A 29 -13.12 -2.45 -3.60
N VAL A 30 -12.52 -1.68 -2.69
CA VAL A 30 -11.43 -0.75 -2.99
C VAL A 30 -10.19 -1.51 -3.48
N ARG A 31 -9.80 -1.23 -4.74
CA ARG A 31 -8.65 -1.83 -5.44
C ARG A 31 -7.37 -1.01 -5.25
N TRP A 32 -6.91 -0.86 -4.02
CA TRP A 32 -5.62 -0.24 -3.72
C TRP A 32 -4.54 -1.30 -3.48
N ASP A 33 -3.28 -0.94 -3.77
CA ASP A 33 -2.15 -1.84 -3.57
C ASP A 33 -1.86 -2.09 -2.09
N VAL A 34 -2.06 -1.08 -1.25
CA VAL A 34 -2.09 -1.18 0.21
C VAL A 34 -3.37 -0.51 0.68
N ARG A 35 -4.13 -1.18 1.54
CA ARG A 35 -5.41 -0.63 2.05
C ARG A 35 -5.64 -1.00 3.51
N PRO A 36 -6.37 -0.16 4.26
CA PRO A 36 -6.91 -0.59 5.53
C PRO A 36 -8.01 -1.64 5.34
N SER A 37 -8.16 -2.51 6.32
CA SER A 37 -9.23 -3.50 6.43
C SER A 37 -9.95 -3.27 7.76
N PRO A 38 -10.94 -2.35 7.80
CA PRO A 38 -11.56 -1.91 9.05
C PRO A 38 -12.17 -3.06 9.86
N GLY A 39 -12.81 -4.03 9.19
CA GLY A 39 -13.41 -5.19 9.83
C GLY A 39 -12.40 -6.15 10.49
N CYS A 40 -11.14 -6.11 10.07
CA CYS A 40 -10.06 -6.93 10.62
C CYS A 40 -9.12 -6.15 11.54
N GLY A 41 -9.17 -4.81 11.54
CA GLY A 41 -8.22 -3.97 12.27
C GLY A 41 -6.78 -4.08 11.73
N THR A 42 -6.63 -4.32 10.42
CA THR A 42 -5.32 -4.57 9.79
C THR A 42 -5.08 -3.67 8.58
N ILE A 43 -3.83 -3.64 8.12
CA ILE A 43 -3.44 -3.12 6.81
C ILE A 43 -3.14 -4.31 5.89
N GLU A 44 -3.76 -4.34 4.72
CA GLU A 44 -3.56 -5.38 3.70
C GLU A 44 -2.59 -4.88 2.63
N VAL A 45 -1.44 -5.57 2.47
CA VAL A 45 -0.50 -5.37 1.36
C VAL A 45 -0.83 -6.34 0.23
N ARG A 46 -1.18 -5.80 -0.94
CA ARG A 46 -1.75 -6.52 -2.09
C ARG A 46 -0.99 -6.28 -3.39
N SER A 47 0.24 -5.75 -3.29
CA SER A 47 1.08 -5.42 -4.44
C SER A 47 1.74 -6.63 -5.10
N PHE A 48 1.80 -7.77 -4.42
CA PHE A 48 2.47 -8.98 -4.90
C PHE A 48 1.51 -9.90 -5.65
N ASP A 49 2.04 -10.54 -6.70
CA ASP A 49 1.40 -11.71 -7.31
C ASP A 49 1.49 -12.92 -6.37
N SER A 50 0.69 -13.95 -6.65
CA SER A 50 0.78 -15.21 -5.90
C SER A 50 2.14 -15.87 -6.10
N ALA A 51 2.81 -16.18 -4.98
CA ALA A 51 4.07 -16.92 -4.98
C ALA A 51 3.85 -18.38 -5.45
N THR A 52 4.85 -18.94 -6.14
CA THR A 52 4.78 -20.31 -6.66
C THR A 52 5.19 -21.38 -5.65
N ASN A 53 5.85 -20.96 -4.57
CA ASN A 53 6.34 -21.86 -3.52
C ASN A 53 6.32 -21.19 -2.14
N MET A 54 6.38 -22.02 -1.10
CA MET A 54 6.31 -21.58 0.30
C MET A 54 7.53 -20.76 0.73
N THR A 55 8.70 -20.95 0.11
CA THR A 55 9.91 -20.21 0.45
C THR A 55 9.77 -18.75 0.03
N GLU A 56 9.35 -18.50 -1.21
CA GLU A 56 9.07 -17.14 -1.71
C GLU A 56 7.96 -16.47 -0.90
N LEU A 57 6.86 -17.18 -0.64
CA LEU A 57 5.75 -16.64 0.16
C LEU A 57 6.25 -16.17 1.52
N ARG A 58 7.01 -17.01 2.24
CA ARG A 58 7.57 -16.67 3.55
C ARG A 58 8.55 -15.50 3.47
N ALA A 59 9.39 -15.45 2.44
CA ALA A 59 10.33 -14.35 2.23
C ALA A 59 9.61 -13.02 2.00
N LEU A 60 8.57 -13.00 1.16
CA LEU A 60 7.75 -11.82 0.91
C LEU A 60 6.99 -11.38 2.17
N SER A 61 6.40 -12.31 2.92
CA SER A 61 5.75 -12.00 4.20
C SER A 61 6.73 -11.41 5.21
N ALA A 62 7.91 -12.01 5.36
CA ALA A 62 8.95 -11.52 6.28
C ALA A 62 9.43 -10.11 5.87
N LEU A 63 9.60 -9.86 4.57
CA LEU A 63 9.94 -8.54 4.04
C LEU A 63 8.89 -7.50 4.41
N VAL A 64 7.60 -7.79 4.19
CA VAL A 64 6.50 -6.87 4.56
C VAL A 64 6.51 -6.58 6.06
N HIS A 65 6.63 -7.62 6.90
CA HIS A 65 6.70 -7.43 8.35
C HIS A 65 7.90 -6.58 8.78
N ALA A 66 9.08 -6.81 8.21
CA ALA A 66 10.27 -6.04 8.52
C ALA A 66 10.13 -4.56 8.09
N LEU A 67 9.54 -4.30 6.92
CA LEU A 67 9.29 -2.94 6.45
C LEU A 67 8.28 -2.21 7.35
N VAL A 68 7.16 -2.85 7.69
CA VAL A 68 6.13 -2.27 8.56
C VAL A 68 6.69 -1.98 9.95
N GLU A 69 7.42 -2.92 10.54
CA GLU A 69 8.07 -2.73 11.85
C GLU A 69 9.08 -1.58 11.83
N THR A 70 9.86 -1.47 10.74
CA THR A 70 10.83 -0.38 10.57
C THR A 70 10.13 0.97 10.54
N VAL A 71 9.10 1.10 9.69
CA VAL A 71 8.32 2.34 9.58
C VAL A 71 7.58 2.65 10.89
N SER A 72 7.03 1.66 11.58
CA SER A 72 6.38 1.85 12.89
C SER A 72 7.34 2.44 13.92
N ARG A 73 8.55 1.88 14.03
CA ARG A 73 9.57 2.40 14.95
C ARG A 73 10.07 3.79 14.56
N ASP A 74 10.12 4.09 13.27
CA ASP A 74 10.44 5.43 12.78
C ASP A 74 9.38 6.44 13.23
N LEU A 75 8.10 6.09 13.07
CA LEU A 75 6.98 6.92 13.54
C LEU A 75 7.01 7.13 15.06
N ASP A 76 7.26 6.08 15.85
CA ASP A 76 7.37 6.18 17.31
C ASP A 76 8.53 7.10 17.75
N ARG A 77 9.57 7.24 16.91
CA ARG A 77 10.69 8.16 17.12
C ARG A 77 10.45 9.56 16.59
N GLY A 78 9.28 9.83 16.00
CA GLY A 78 8.94 11.11 15.39
C GLY A 78 9.61 11.33 14.02
N VAL A 79 10.11 10.27 13.37
CA VAL A 79 10.63 10.34 12.01
C VAL A 79 9.45 10.31 11.04
N ALA A 80 9.26 11.40 10.29
CA ALA A 80 8.20 11.49 9.30
C ALA A 80 8.47 10.53 8.12
N PRO A 81 7.44 9.85 7.57
CA PRO A 81 7.59 9.05 6.37
C PRO A 81 8.05 9.88 5.18
N ALA A 82 8.88 9.29 4.32
CA ALA A 82 9.22 9.91 3.05
C ALA A 82 7.98 9.98 2.15
N VAL A 83 7.58 11.19 1.77
CA VAL A 83 6.47 11.42 0.83
C VAL A 83 7.05 11.68 -0.57
N LEU A 84 6.82 10.75 -1.49
CA LEU A 84 7.16 10.91 -2.89
C LEU A 84 6.00 11.55 -3.66
N PRO A 85 6.28 12.43 -4.64
CA PRO A 85 5.29 12.86 -5.62
C PRO A 85 4.59 11.67 -6.28
N ARG A 86 3.28 11.80 -6.53
CA ARG A 86 2.45 10.73 -7.09
C ARG A 86 3.01 10.22 -8.42
N GLU A 87 3.49 11.11 -9.25
CA GLU A 87 4.02 10.81 -10.58
C GLU A 87 5.22 9.88 -10.48
N LEU A 88 6.07 10.07 -9.47
CA LEU A 88 7.22 9.19 -9.22
C LEU A 88 6.79 7.83 -8.68
N LEU A 89 5.79 7.79 -7.78
CA LEU A 89 5.23 6.53 -7.29
C LEU A 89 4.64 5.68 -8.43
N GLU A 90 3.83 6.28 -9.30
CA GLU A 90 3.21 5.59 -10.43
C GLU A 90 4.27 5.17 -11.47
N LEU A 91 5.30 5.99 -11.70
CA LEU A 91 6.43 5.64 -12.56
C LEU A 91 7.22 4.44 -12.02
N ASN A 92 7.59 4.46 -10.73
CA ASN A 92 8.31 3.38 -10.06
C ASN A 92 7.50 2.09 -10.11
N LYS A 93 6.19 2.17 -9.82
CA LYS A 93 5.27 1.02 -9.93
C LYS A 93 5.27 0.42 -11.34
N ARG A 94 5.14 1.27 -12.37
CA ARG A 94 5.16 0.83 -13.77
C ARG A 94 6.49 0.19 -14.17
N ARG A 95 7.61 0.75 -13.69
CA ARG A 95 8.95 0.20 -13.97
C ARG A 95 9.13 -1.16 -13.31
N ALA A 96 8.80 -1.27 -12.03
CA ALA A 96 8.85 -2.54 -11.30
C ALA A 96 8.00 -3.62 -11.99
N SER A 97 6.77 -3.31 -12.41
CA SER A 97 5.92 -4.29 -13.08
C SER A 97 6.39 -4.70 -14.47
N ARG A 98 7.10 -3.82 -15.19
CA ARG A 98 7.57 -4.08 -16.56
C ARG A 98 8.96 -4.72 -16.64
N PHE A 99 9.86 -4.33 -15.75
CA PHE A 99 11.28 -4.65 -15.82
C PHE A 99 11.80 -5.41 -14.59
N GLY A 100 10.97 -5.53 -13.55
CA GLY A 100 11.31 -6.25 -12.33
C GLY A 100 12.59 -5.74 -11.66
N PRO A 101 13.38 -6.62 -11.03
CA PRO A 101 14.58 -6.23 -10.29
C PRO A 101 15.76 -5.79 -11.17
N THR A 102 15.63 -5.85 -12.50
CA THR A 102 16.70 -5.44 -13.42
C THR A 102 16.71 -3.94 -13.70
N ASP A 103 15.66 -3.20 -13.31
CA ASP A 103 15.60 -1.75 -13.49
C ASP A 103 16.33 -1.02 -12.34
N SER A 104 17.51 -0.51 -12.62
CA SER A 104 18.33 0.26 -11.67
C SER A 104 17.93 1.73 -11.54
N ARG A 105 16.84 2.16 -12.19
CA ARG A 105 16.43 3.57 -12.26
C ARG A 105 15.24 3.90 -11.37
N CYS A 106 14.79 2.98 -10.52
CA CYS A 106 13.80 3.30 -9.48
C CYS A 106 14.45 4.28 -8.50
N VAL A 107 13.74 5.38 -8.22
CA VAL A 107 14.16 6.45 -7.31
C VAL A 107 13.50 6.34 -5.96
#